data_AF-A0A521WSH5-F1
#
_entry.id   AF-A0A521WSH5-F1
#
_cell.length_a   1.000
_cell.length_b   1.000
_cell.length_c   1.000
_cell.angle_alpha   90.00
_cell.angle_beta   90.00
_cell.angle_gamma   90.00
#
_symmetry.space_group_name_H-M   'P 1'
#
loop_
_entity.id
_entity.type
_entity.pdbx_description
1 polymer ?
#
loop_
_entity_poly.entity_id
_entity_poly.type
_entity_poly.pdbx_seq_one_letter_code
_entity_poly.pdbx_strand_id
1 'polypeptide(L)' 'MDNIQIAKVIRVGNSNAVVIPKNICRALGVERGDQVAFGVYNDNEIIIRRISSAEVRALKPRNISYE' A
#
# COMPACT_ATOMS: atom_id res chain seq x y z
N MET A 1 -9.49 15.49 -14.12
CA MET A 1 -8.16 16.10 -13.86
C MET A 1 -7.43 15.17 -12.93
N ASP A 2 -6.35 14.56 -13.41
CA ASP A 2 -5.54 13.65 -12.61
C ASP A 2 -4.73 14.47 -11.61
N ASN A 3 -5.21 14.52 -10.37
CA ASN A 3 -4.53 15.21 -9.28
C ASN A 3 -3.39 14.32 -8.78
N ILE A 4 -2.25 14.35 -9.47
CA ILE A 4 -1.01 13.75 -8.98
C ILE A 4 -0.60 14.52 -7.73
N GLN A 5 -0.62 13.85 -6.57
CA GLN A 5 -0.14 14.42 -5.31
C GLN A 5 1.24 13.84 -4.98
N ILE A 6 2.22 14.73 -4.83
CA ILE A 6 3.57 14.36 -4.42
C ILE A 6 3.59 14.25 -2.90
N ALA A 7 3.82 13.04 -2.38
CA ALA A 7 4.01 12.80 -0.96
C ALA A 7 5.47 12.48 -0.66
N LYS A 8 5.94 12.89 0.53
CA LYS A 8 7.28 12.52 1.02
C LYS A 8 7.23 11.19 1.74
N VAL A 9 8.28 10.39 1.59
CA VAL A 9 8.54 9.24 2.46
C VAL A 9 8.98 9.78 3.82
N ILE A 10 8.30 9.34 4.88
CA ILE A 10 8.60 9.72 6.27
C ILE A 10 8.93 8.47 7.09
N ARG A 11 9.69 8.64 8.18
CA ARG A 11 9.97 7.56 9.12
C ARG A 11 8.87 7.48 10.18
N VAL A 12 8.34 6.28 10.40
CA VAL A 12 7.37 5.97 11.46
C VAL A 12 7.89 4.77 12.24
N GLY A 13 8.46 5.03 13.43
CA GLY A 13 9.16 4.02 14.21
C GLY A 13 10.36 3.44 13.45
N ASN A 14 10.31 2.14 13.17
CA ASN A 14 11.34 1.41 12.41
C ASN A 14 10.98 1.20 10.94
N SER A 15 9.90 1.80 10.45
CA SER A 15 9.42 1.64 9.09
C SER A 15 9.42 2.96 8.33
N ASN A 16 9.47 2.87 7.00
CA ASN A 16 9.15 3.98 6.11
C ASN A 16 7.65 3.99 5.81
N ALA A 17 7.06 5.18 5.70
CA ALA A 17 5.66 5.37 5.41
C ALA A 17 5.45 6.49 4.38
N VAL A 18 4.39 6.37 3.59
CA VAL A 18 3.87 7.44 2.74
C VAL A 18 2.45 7.74 3.20
N VAL A 19 2.14 9.02 3.39
CA VAL A 19 0.79 9.44 3.79
C VAL A 19 -0.12 9.44 2.58
N ILE A 20 -1.17 8.62 2.61
CA ILE A 20 -2.20 8.63 1.57
C ILE A 20 -3.23 9.73 1.91
N PRO A 21 -3.47 10.68 1.00
CA PRO A 21 -4.48 11.72 1.15
C PRO A 21 -5.89 11.17 1.43
N LYS A 22 -6.64 11.83 2.32
CA LYS A 22 -7.99 11.38 2.75
C LYS A 22 -8.97 11.20 1.59
N ASN A 23 -8.89 12.04 0.56
CA ASN A 23 -9.74 11.94 -0.63
C ASN A 23 -9.45 10.67 -1.44
N ILE A 24 -8.17 10.25 -1.54
CA ILE A 24 -7.80 8.99 -2.19
C ILE A 24 -8.30 7.80 -1.35
N CYS A 25 -8.11 7.83 -0.03
CA CYS A 25 -8.64 6.79 0.84
C CYS A 25 -10.17 6.64 0.71
N ARG A 26 -10.91 7.75 0.66
CA ARG A 26 -12.37 7.74 0.44
C ARG A 26 -12.75 7.15 -0.92
N ALA A 27 -12.06 7.54 -1.99
CA ALA A 27 -12.31 7.02 -3.32
C ALA A 27 -12.05 5.50 -3.41
N LEU A 28 -11.06 5.00 -2.67
CA LEU A 28 -10.73 3.57 -2.59
C LEU A 28 -11.51 2.80 -1.52
N GLY A 29 -12.36 3.49 -0.73
CA GLY A 29 -13.07 2.91 0.41
C GLY A 29 -12.12 2.29 1.46
N VAL A 30 -10.92 2.86 1.64
CA VAL A 30 -9.93 2.42 2.62
C VAL A 30 -10.10 3.20 3.90
N GLU A 31 -10.27 2.49 5.01
CA GLU A 31 -10.41 3.08 6.34
C GLU A 31 -9.25 2.73 7.27
N ARG A 32 -9.16 3.44 8.40
CA ARG A 32 -8.16 3.13 9.42
C ARG A 32 -8.44 1.73 9.99
N GLY A 33 -7.46 0.84 9.89
CA GLY A 33 -7.56 -0.54 10.39
C GLY A 33 -7.78 -1.56 9.28
N ASP A 34 -8.10 -1.13 8.06
CA ASP A 34 -8.16 -2.02 6.91
C ASP A 34 -6.80 -2.65 6.60
N GLN A 35 -6.85 -3.92 6.17
CA GLN A 35 -5.68 -4.61 5.64
C GLN A 35 -5.53 -4.30 4.14
N VAL A 36 -4.30 -3.95 3.75
CA VAL A 36 -3.92 -3.70 2.36
C VAL A 36 -2.72 -4.55 1.99
N ALA A 37 -2.64 -4.95 0.72
CA ALA A 37 -1.44 -5.54 0.15
C ALA A 37 -0.66 -4.48 -0.63
N PHE A 38 0.65 -4.53 -0.50
CA PHE A 38 1.61 -3.78 -1.31
C PHE A 38 2.30 -4.74 -2.26
N GLY A 39 2.55 -4.29 -3.48
CA GLY A 39 3.37 -5.00 -4.44
C GLY A 39 4.11 -4.02 -5.35
N VAL A 40 5.22 -4.48 -5.92
CA VAL A 40 5.91 -3.76 -6.99
C VAL A 40 5.24 -4.14 -8.31
N TYR A 41 4.80 -3.14 -9.07
CA TYR A 41 4.22 -3.30 -10.40
C TYR A 41 5.05 -2.47 -11.36
N ASN A 42 5.66 -3.10 -12.36
CA ASN A 42 6.75 -2.50 -13.11
C ASN A 42 7.92 -2.08 -12.19
N ASP A 43 9.11 -1.83 -12.74
CA ASP A 43 10.32 -1.66 -11.91
C ASP A 43 10.26 -0.45 -10.94
N ASN A 44 9.32 0.48 -11.12
CA ASN A 44 9.26 1.75 -10.37
C ASN A 44 7.87 2.14 -9.83
N GLU A 45 6.87 1.25 -9.83
CA GLU A 45 5.54 1.57 -9.30
C GLU A 45 5.17 0.66 -8.14
N ILE A 46 4.55 1.24 -7.11
CA ILE A 46 3.99 0.48 -5.98
C ILE A 46 2.47 0.48 -6.14
N ILE A 47 1.88 -0.71 -6.18
CA ILE A 47 0.43 -0.87 -6.14
C ILE A 47 0.00 -1.15 -4.71
N ILE A 48 -1.06 -0.45 -4.28
CA ILE A 48 -1.75 -0.68 -3.02
C ILE A 48 -3.17 -1.12 -3.37
N ARG A 49 -3.59 -2.28 -2.88
CA ARG A 49 -4.98 -2.74 -2.98
C ARG A 49 -5.52 -3.20 -1.63
N ARG A 50 -6.82 -3.01 -1.42
CA ARG A 50 -7.53 -3.68 -0.33
C ARG A 50 -7.47 -5.17 -0.54
N ILE A 51 -7.31 -5.93 0.54
CA ILE A 51 -7.39 -7.38 0.50
C ILE A 51 -8.38 -7.86 1.55
N SER A 52 -9.21 -8.83 1.18
CA SER A 52 -10.06 -9.53 2.14
C SER A 52 -9.24 -10.50 2.98
N SER A 53 -9.73 -10.85 4.18
CA SER A 53 -9.07 -11.86 5.02
C SER A 53 -8.96 -13.23 4.34
N ALA A 54 -9.88 -13.56 3.44
CA ALA A 54 -9.80 -14.79 2.64
C ALA A 54 -8.62 -14.73 1.65
N GLU A 55 -8.42 -13.60 0.98
CA GLU A 55 -7.27 -13.39 0.09
C GLU A 55 -5.95 -13.35 0.86
N VAL A 56 -5.90 -12.72 2.04
CA VAL A 56 -4.71 -12.75 2.92
C VAL A 56 -4.25 -14.18 3.17
N ARG A 57 -5.20 -15.06 3.54
CA ARG A 57 -4.91 -16.47 3.84
C ARG A 57 -4.46 -17.26 2.60
N ALA A 58 -4.92 -16.86 1.41
CA ALA A 58 -4.54 -17.49 0.15
C ALA A 58 -3.18 -17.00 -0.40
N LEU A 59 -2.69 -15.84 0.04
CA LEU A 59 -1.37 -15.34 -0.32
C LEU A 59 -0.30 -16.20 0.34
N LYS A 60 0.32 -17.09 -0.45
CA LYS A 60 1.56 -17.77 -0.03
C LYS A 60 2.67 -16.71 0.01
N PRO A 61 3.37 -16.52 1.13
CA PRO A 61 4.53 -15.65 1.15
C PRO A 61 5.53 -16.18 0.12
N ARG A 62 5.85 -15.37 -0.89
CA ARG A 62 7.03 -15.64 -1.72
C ARG A 62 8.23 -15.38 -0.82
N ASN A 63 9.19 -16.30 -0.77
CA ASN A 63 10.48 -16.03 -0.15
C ASN A 63 11.14 -14.91 -0.96
N ILE A 64 10.98 -13.67 -0.51
CA ILE A 64 11.70 -12.52 -1.06
C ILE A 64 12.96 -12.41 -0.20
N SER A 65 14.08 -12.88 -0.74
CA SER A 65 15.41 -12.61 -0.19
C SER A 65 15.69 -11.12 -0.41
N TYR A 66 15.82 -10.36 0.66
CA TYR A 66 16.41 -9.03 0.60
C TYR A 66 17.91 -9.23 0.84
N GLU A 67 18.67 -9.33 -0.24
CA GLU A 67 20.13 -9.09 -0.19
C GLU A 67 20.41 -7.61 0.13
#